data_AF-A0A2G2M2F0-F1
#
_entry.id   AF-A0A2G2M2F0-F1
#
_cell.length_a   1.000
_cell.length_b   1.000
_cell.length_c   1.000
_cell.angle_alpha   90.00
_cell.angle_beta   90.00
_cell.angle_gamma   90.00
#
_symmetry.space_group_name_H-M   'P 1'
#
loop_
_entity.id
_entity.type
_entity.pdbx_description
1 polymer ?
#
loop_
_entity_poly.entity_id
_entity_poly.type
_entity_poly.pdbx_seq_one_letter_code
_entity_poly.pdbx_strand_id
1 'polypeptide(L)'
;MRIIKVIAMALLFLGFLSVLIFGVTSNYSSRVSNYECVGTLKYQVGDKSESLYIKLEEYRWWVGLWSESDGNVQLEIPNEVVEYYGYIKEVGNMYQIFESSFQPLTLKGNFSKLSKALALSTPYGVFDGMCKSIS
;
A
#
# COMPACT_ATOMS: atom_id res chain seq x y z
N MET A 1 12.41 48.66 16.75
CA MET A 1 11.61 48.46 15.52
C MET A 1 12.25 47.52 14.48
N ARG A 2 13.55 47.60 14.16
CA ARG A 2 14.18 46.68 13.18
C ARG A 2 14.09 45.20 13.57
N ILE A 3 14.39 44.87 14.82
CA ILE A 3 14.37 43.48 15.32
C ILE A 3 12.96 42.87 15.23
N ILE A 4 11.92 43.63 15.61
CA ILE A 4 10.51 43.18 15.52
C ILE A 4 10.13 42.85 14.07
N LYS A 5 10.56 43.67 13.10
CA LYS A 5 10.30 43.42 11.67
C LYS A 5 11.02 42.16 11.18
N VAL A 6 12.26 41.92 11.62
CA VAL A 6 13.03 40.72 11.26
C VAL A 6 12.38 39.47 11.83
N ILE A 7 11.94 39.51 13.10
CA ILE A 7 11.23 38.39 13.73
C ILE A 7 9.92 38.10 13.00
N ALA A 8 9.13 39.14 12.69
CA ALA A 8 7.88 38.97 11.95
C ALA A 8 8.10 38.36 10.56
N MET A 9 9.14 38.79 9.84
CA MET A 9 9.50 38.25 8.53
C MET A 9 9.97 36.79 8.62
N ALA A 10 10.76 36.45 9.65
CA ALA A 10 11.23 35.08 9.88
C ALA A 10 10.06 34.13 10.17
N LEU A 11 9.08 34.55 10.99
CA LEU A 11 7.89 33.75 11.28
C LEU A 11 7.02 33.53 10.04
N LEU A 12 6.83 34.56 9.21
CA LEU A 12 6.10 34.43 7.94
C LEU A 12 6.79 33.46 6.98
N PHE A 13 8.11 33.54 6.88
CA PHE A 13 8.89 32.62 6.06
C PHE A 13 8.78 31.18 6.56
N LEU A 14 8.87 30.96 7.88
CA LEU A 14 8.73 29.64 8.48
C LEU A 14 7.33 29.05 8.25
N GLY A 15 6.29 29.87 8.40
CA GLY A 15 4.90 29.48 8.13
C GLY A 15 4.66 29.17 6.65
N PHE A 16 5.27 29.92 5.74
CA PHE A 16 5.19 29.62 4.31
C PHE A 16 5.92 28.32 3.96
N LEU A 17 7.11 28.10 4.52
CA LEU A 17 7.90 26.90 4.30
C LEU A 17 7.17 25.65 4.82
N SER A 18 6.50 25.72 5.97
CA SER A 18 5.75 24.58 6.50
C SER A 18 4.57 24.19 5.60
N VAL A 19 3.85 25.18 5.03
CA VAL A 19 2.79 24.94 4.05
C VAL A 19 3.35 24.28 2.79
N LEU A 20 4.50 24.74 2.29
CA LEU A 20 5.14 24.11 1.13
C LEU A 20 5.56 22.67 1.40
N ILE A 21 6.20 22.41 2.54
CA ILE A 21 6.62 21.05 2.92
C ILE A 21 5.39 20.15 3.04
N PHE A 22 4.33 20.60 3.71
CA PHE A 22 3.09 19.84 3.84
C PHE A 22 2.43 19.55 2.48
N GLY A 23 2.45 20.53 1.58
CA GLY A 23 1.94 20.36 0.21
C GLY A 23 2.72 19.30 -0.57
N VAL A 24 4.04 19.27 -0.44
CA VAL A 24 4.88 18.27 -1.12
C VAL A 24 4.72 16.88 -0.51
N THR A 25 4.77 16.77 0.82
CA THR A 25 4.74 15.47 1.50
C THR A 25 3.39 14.77 1.34
N SER A 26 2.28 15.52 1.31
CA SER A 26 0.94 14.98 1.09
C SER A 26 0.76 14.44 -0.33
N ASN A 27 1.09 15.24 -1.35
CA ASN A 27 0.89 14.88 -2.76
C ASN A 27 1.81 13.76 -3.25
N TYR A 28 2.99 13.62 -2.64
CA TYR A 28 3.98 12.62 -3.05
C TYR A 28 4.14 11.50 -2.02
N SER A 29 3.19 11.33 -1.12
CA SER A 29 3.27 10.37 -0.01
C SER A 29 3.37 8.91 -0.46
N SER A 30 2.83 8.57 -1.64
CA SER A 30 2.78 7.19 -2.11
C SER A 30 3.19 7.00 -3.58
N ARG A 31 3.34 5.74 -3.99
CA ARG A 31 3.49 5.28 -5.37
C ARG A 31 2.50 4.16 -5.61
N VAL A 32 1.75 4.24 -6.70
CA VAL A 32 0.75 3.23 -7.06
C VAL A 32 1.27 2.37 -8.21
N SER A 33 1.16 1.06 -8.05
CA SER A 33 1.51 0.06 -9.05
C SER A 33 0.33 -0.89 -9.25
N ASN A 34 -0.09 -1.10 -10.49
CA ASN A 34 -1.17 -2.04 -10.83
C ASN A 34 -0.58 -3.35 -11.37
N TYR A 35 -1.19 -4.47 -11.00
CA TYR A 35 -0.79 -5.79 -11.46
C TYR A 35 -2.00 -6.65 -11.80
N GLU A 36 -1.85 -7.45 -12.86
CA GLU A 36 -2.71 -8.59 -13.17
C GLU A 36 -2.02 -9.85 -12.67
N CYS A 37 -2.70 -10.65 -11.86
CA CYS A 37 -2.19 -11.87 -11.27
C CYS A 37 -2.98 -13.08 -11.78
N VAL A 38 -2.27 -13.98 -12.46
CA VAL A 38 -2.84 -15.22 -13.01
C VAL A 38 -2.40 -16.37 -12.12
N GLY A 39 -3.37 -17.14 -11.63
CA GLY A 39 -3.09 -18.20 -10.68
C GLY A 39 -4.26 -19.16 -10.48
N THR A 40 -4.21 -19.86 -9.36
CA THR A 40 -5.26 -20.77 -8.92
C THR A 40 -5.86 -20.23 -7.63
N LEU A 41 -7.18 -20.05 -7.63
CA LEU A 41 -7.94 -19.75 -6.43
C LEU A 41 -8.57 -21.06 -5.95
N LYS A 42 -8.12 -21.50 -4.77
CA LYS A 42 -8.62 -22.71 -4.12
C LYS A 42 -9.82 -22.35 -3.26
N TYR A 43 -11.02 -22.55 -3.79
CA TYR A 43 -12.25 -22.35 -3.04
C TYR A 43 -12.51 -23.54 -2.11
N GLN A 44 -13.44 -23.37 -1.16
CA GLN A 44 -13.91 -24.50 -0.34
C GLN A 44 -14.59 -25.60 -1.17
N VAL A 45 -15.07 -25.27 -2.38
CA VAL A 45 -15.75 -26.18 -3.30
C VAL A 45 -15.07 -26.15 -4.67
N GLY A 46 -13.82 -26.62 -4.71
CA GLY A 46 -13.07 -26.83 -5.95
C GLY A 46 -12.04 -25.74 -6.28
N ASP A 47 -11.09 -26.10 -7.13
CA ASP A 47 -10.02 -25.20 -7.57
C ASP A 47 -10.43 -24.57 -8.91
N LYS A 48 -10.36 -23.25 -9.03
CA LYS A 48 -10.63 -22.52 -10.27
C LYS A 48 -9.43 -21.67 -10.62
N SER A 49 -9.01 -21.73 -11.88
CA SER A 49 -8.00 -20.79 -12.37
C SER A 49 -8.68 -19.47 -12.67
N GLU A 50 -8.23 -18.43 -11.99
CA GLU A 50 -8.78 -17.08 -12.10
C GLU A 50 -7.67 -16.05 -12.22
N SER A 51 -8.03 -14.94 -12.86
CA SER A 51 -7.18 -13.75 -12.90
C SER A 51 -7.73 -12.76 -11.88
N LEU A 52 -6.87 -12.29 -10.99
CA LEU A 52 -7.19 -11.21 -10.07
C LEU A 52 -6.32 -10.00 -10.38
N TYR A 53 -6.79 -8.84 -9.98
CA TYR A 53 -6.08 -7.59 -10.17
C TYR A 53 -5.74 -7.03 -8.80
N ILE A 54 -4.51 -6.55 -8.65
CA ILE A 54 -4.11 -5.83 -7.45
C ILE A 54 -3.62 -4.44 -7.80
N LYS A 55 -3.99 -3.49 -6.97
CA LYS A 55 -3.43 -2.15 -6.94
C LYS A 55 -2.67 -2.01 -5.63
N LEU A 56 -1.34 -2.00 -5.76
CA LEU A 56 -0.41 -1.86 -4.66
C LEU A 56 -0.03 -0.38 -4.52
N GLU A 57 -0.32 0.20 -3.37
CA GLU A 57 0.10 1.55 -3.03
C GLU A 57 1.23 1.47 -2.00
N GLU A 58 2.44 1.87 -2.39
CA GLU A 58 3.63 1.89 -1.55
C GLU A 58 3.82 3.28 -0.96
N TYR A 59 3.93 3.36 0.35
CA TYR A 59 4.24 4.61 1.03
C TYR A 59 5.74 4.91 0.97
N ARG A 60 6.07 6.19 0.85
CA ARG A 60 7.46 6.63 0.87
C ARG A 60 7.97 6.69 2.30
N TRP A 61 9.28 6.58 2.45
CA TRP A 61 9.95 6.51 3.75
C TRP A 61 9.55 7.61 4.75
N TRP A 62 9.19 8.81 4.29
CA TRP A 62 8.75 9.90 5.17
C TRP A 62 7.37 9.67 5.78
N VAL A 63 6.51 8.87 5.14
CA VAL A 63 5.22 8.45 5.70
C VAL A 63 5.42 7.58 6.95
N GLY A 64 6.56 6.89 7.03
CA GLY A 64 6.99 6.15 8.22
C GLY A 64 7.13 7.02 9.48
N LEU A 65 7.15 8.35 9.37
CA LEU A 65 7.15 9.26 10.52
C LEU A 65 5.79 9.35 11.22
N TRP A 66 4.70 8.89 10.59
CA TRP A 66 3.34 8.94 11.15
C TRP A 66 2.48 7.70 10.88
N SER A 67 3.00 6.70 10.15
CA SER A 67 2.32 5.43 9.88
C SER A 67 3.32 4.28 9.94
N GLU A 68 2.96 3.21 10.64
CA GLU A 68 3.77 1.98 10.70
C GLU A 68 3.61 1.08 9.47
N SER A 69 2.56 1.30 8.67
CA SER A 69 2.34 0.59 7.41
C SER A 69 3.27 1.12 6.33
N ASP A 70 3.76 0.23 5.48
CA ASP A 70 4.57 0.58 4.30
C ASP A 70 3.69 0.77 3.05
N GLY A 71 2.37 0.64 3.17
CA GLY A 71 1.43 0.83 2.06
C GLY A 71 0.02 0.27 2.28
N ASN A 72 -0.68 0.02 1.17
CA ASN A 72 -1.94 -0.72 1.14
C ASN A 72 -2.07 -1.53 -0.16
N VAL A 73 -2.99 -2.49 -0.17
CA VAL A 73 -3.32 -3.29 -1.37
C VAL A 73 -4.84 -3.29 -1.55
N GLN A 74 -5.29 -2.93 -2.74
CA GLN A 74 -6.64 -3.18 -3.22
C GLN A 74 -6.60 -4.40 -4.12
N LEU A 75 -7.51 -5.35 -3.90
CA LEU A 75 -7.67 -6.55 -4.70
C LEU A 75 -9.03 -6.52 -5.39
N GLU A 76 -9.06 -6.89 -6.65
CA GLU A 76 -10.27 -6.98 -7.46
C GLU A 76 -10.33 -8.35 -8.15
N ILE A 77 -11.42 -9.06 -7.91
CA ILE A 77 -11.78 -10.28 -8.66
C ILE A 77 -12.86 -9.88 -9.67
N PRO A 78 -12.62 -10.04 -10.98
CA PRO A 78 -13.56 -9.60 -12.00
C PRO A 78 -14.98 -10.14 -11.78
N ASN A 79 -15.95 -9.22 -11.77
CA ASN A 79 -17.38 -9.50 -11.58
C ASN A 79 -17.77 -10.09 -10.21
N GLU A 80 -16.87 -10.10 -9.22
CA GLU A 80 -17.16 -10.64 -7.90
C GLU A 80 -17.01 -9.58 -6.81
N VAL A 81 -15.77 -9.22 -6.45
CA VAL A 81 -15.49 -8.56 -5.17
C VAL A 81 -14.28 -7.63 -5.28
N VAL A 82 -14.34 -6.53 -4.51
CA VAL A 82 -13.19 -5.67 -4.23
C VAL A 82 -12.85 -5.76 -2.75
N GLU A 83 -11.60 -6.11 -2.44
CA GLU A 83 -11.07 -6.18 -1.08
C GLU A 83 -10.00 -5.13 -0.85
N TYR A 84 -9.90 -4.68 0.40
CA TYR A 84 -8.93 -3.67 0.81
C TYR A 84 -8.11 -4.13 2.01
N TYR A 85 -6.81 -4.15 1.83
CA TYR A 85 -5.81 -4.46 2.86
C TYR A 85 -5.06 -3.18 3.18
N GLY A 86 -5.50 -2.48 4.22
CA GLY A 86 -4.97 -1.16 4.60
C GLY A 86 -3.61 -1.18 5.30
N TYR A 87 -3.07 -2.37 5.59
CA TYR A 87 -1.81 -2.53 6.29
C TYR A 87 -0.94 -3.58 5.60
N ILE A 88 0.20 -3.13 5.05
CA ILE A 88 1.23 -4.00 4.54
C ILE A 88 2.57 -3.64 5.18
N LYS A 89 3.43 -4.66 5.36
CA LYS A 89 4.79 -4.47 5.88
C LYS A 89 5.82 -4.97 4.89
N GLU A 90 6.82 -4.17 4.61
CA GLU A 90 7.98 -4.56 3.84
C GLU A 90 8.94 -5.37 4.70
N VAL A 91 9.23 -6.61 4.28
CA VAL A 91 10.23 -7.47 4.92
C VAL A 91 11.17 -8.00 3.84
N GLY A 92 12.33 -7.34 3.71
CA GLY A 92 13.28 -7.62 2.64
C GLY A 92 12.67 -7.41 1.25
N ASN A 93 12.57 -8.49 0.47
CA ASN A 93 12.04 -8.46 -0.90
C ASN A 93 10.57 -8.84 -1.00
N MET A 94 9.82 -8.79 0.11
CA MET A 94 8.41 -9.17 0.15
C MET A 94 7.58 -8.10 0.86
N TYR A 95 6.32 -7.96 0.44
CA TYR A 95 5.28 -7.29 1.21
C TYR A 95 4.44 -8.35 1.91
N GLN A 96 4.38 -8.26 3.24
CA GLN A 96 3.44 -9.00 4.07
C GLN A 96 2.11 -8.24 4.10
N ILE A 97 1.02 -8.92 3.80
CA ILE A 97 -0.32 -8.32 3.68
C ILE A 97 -1.14 -8.74 4.89
N PHE A 98 -1.71 -7.77 5.61
CA PHE A 98 -2.50 -8.01 6.82
C PHE A 98 -3.95 -7.59 6.63
N GLU A 99 -4.85 -8.27 7.34
CA GLU A 99 -6.29 -8.01 7.30
C GLU A 99 -6.67 -6.58 7.71
N SER A 100 -6.05 -6.10 8.78
CA SER A 100 -6.30 -4.77 9.32
C SER A 100 -5.04 -4.21 9.97
N SER A 101 -5.05 -2.91 10.22
CA SER A 101 -4.05 -2.20 11.01
C SER A 101 -4.24 -2.35 12.53
N PHE A 102 -5.30 -3.02 12.98
CA PHE A 102 -5.61 -3.22 14.39
C PHE A 102 -4.99 -4.50 14.93
N GLN A 103 -4.56 -4.48 16.19
CA GLN A 103 -3.99 -5.65 16.83
C GLN A 103 -5.08 -6.62 17.35
N PRO A 104 -4.84 -7.94 17.27
CA PRO A 104 -3.66 -8.60 16.72
C PRO A 104 -3.60 -8.53 15.19
N LEU A 105 -2.41 -8.31 14.64
CA LEU A 105 -2.19 -8.29 13.20
C LEU A 105 -2.34 -9.71 12.62
N THR A 106 -3.37 -9.92 11.82
CA THR A 106 -3.62 -11.20 11.13
C THR A 106 -2.98 -11.17 9.74
N LEU A 107 -1.93 -11.97 9.53
CA LEU A 107 -1.30 -12.13 8.22
C LEU A 107 -2.26 -12.85 7.26
N LYS A 108 -2.52 -12.23 6.11
CA LYS A 108 -3.37 -12.80 5.05
C LYS A 108 -2.54 -13.31 3.88
N GLY A 109 -1.37 -12.74 3.62
CA GLY A 109 -0.60 -13.16 2.46
C GLY A 109 0.74 -12.47 2.30
N ASN A 110 1.42 -12.79 1.20
CA ASN A 110 2.70 -12.22 0.82
C ASN A 110 2.72 -11.91 -0.68
N PHE A 111 3.37 -10.81 -1.03
CA PHE A 111 3.70 -10.45 -2.40
C PHE A 111 5.22 -10.30 -2.56
N SER A 112 5.82 -11.04 -3.48
CA SER A 112 7.25 -10.99 -3.76
C SER A 112 7.57 -9.86 -4.74
N LYS A 113 8.44 -8.93 -4.35
CA LYS A 113 8.89 -7.84 -5.23
C LYS A 113 9.75 -8.32 -6.39
N LEU A 114 10.48 -9.42 -6.20
CA LEU A 114 11.41 -9.98 -7.18
C LEU A 114 10.69 -10.84 -8.23
N SER A 115 9.98 -11.87 -7.76
CA SER A 115 9.29 -12.81 -8.64
C SER A 115 7.90 -12.34 -9.05
N LYS A 116 7.34 -11.33 -8.38
CA LYS A 116 5.95 -10.91 -8.55
C LYS A 116 4.95 -12.04 -8.23
N ALA A 117 5.36 -13.00 -7.40
CA ALA A 117 4.46 -14.03 -6.89
C ALA A 117 3.55 -13.44 -5.80
N LEU A 118 2.26 -13.79 -5.84
CA LEU A 118 1.27 -13.44 -4.83
C LEU A 118 0.69 -14.73 -4.24
N ALA A 119 0.76 -14.84 -2.91
CA ALA A 119 0.02 -15.84 -2.15
C ALA A 119 -0.86 -15.11 -1.14
N LEU A 120 -2.18 -15.26 -1.23
CA LEU A 120 -3.12 -14.47 -0.44
C LEU A 120 -4.35 -15.28 -0.02
N SER A 121 -4.64 -15.26 1.27
CA SER A 121 -5.88 -15.77 1.84
C SER A 121 -6.95 -14.69 1.75
N THR A 122 -7.93 -14.93 0.90
CA THR A 122 -9.17 -14.16 0.82
C THR A 122 -10.26 -14.86 1.64
N PRO A 123 -11.42 -14.22 1.90
CA PRO A 123 -12.61 -14.84 2.46
C PRO A 123 -13.15 -16.01 1.60
N TYR A 124 -12.84 -16.04 0.30
CA TYR A 124 -13.35 -17.03 -0.65
C TYR A 124 -12.44 -18.25 -0.79
N GLY A 125 -11.17 -18.10 -0.44
CA GLY A 125 -10.18 -19.14 -0.65
C GLY A 125 -8.75 -18.61 -0.60
N VAL A 126 -7.81 -19.49 -0.92
CA VAL A 126 -6.38 -19.13 -1.00
C VAL A 126 -6.00 -19.00 -2.47
N PHE A 127 -5.52 -17.82 -2.84
CA PHE A 127 -4.92 -17.56 -4.14
C PHE A 127 -3.42 -17.82 -4.08
N ASP A 128 -2.91 -18.47 -5.12
CA ASP A 128 -1.47 -18.57 -5.42
C ASP A 128 -1.27 -18.36 -6.91
N GLY A 129 -0.42 -17.39 -7.28
CA GLY A 129 -0.21 -17.04 -8.67
C GLY A 129 0.93 -16.06 -8.91
N MET A 130 1.15 -15.79 -10.19
CA MET A 130 2.18 -14.87 -10.67
C MET A 130 1.55 -13.60 -11.22
N CYS A 131 2.11 -12.47 -10.85
CA CYS A 131 1.63 -11.16 -11.23
C CYS A 131 2.52 -10.51 -12.30
N LYS A 132 1.88 -9.75 -13.18
CA LYS A 132 2.52 -8.92 -14.20
C LYS A 132 2.05 -7.49 -14.02
N SER A 133 2.98 -6.53 -14.07
CA SER A 133 2.61 -5.12 -14.01
C SER A 133 1.77 -4.74 -15.24
N ILE A 134 0.71 -4.00 -14.99
CA ILE A 134 -0.17 -3.42 -16.00
C ILE A 134 -0.16 -1.90 -15.83
N SER A 135 -0.21 -1.18 -16.95
CA SER A 135 -0.16 0.29 -16.99
C SER A 135 -1.55 0.89 -17.10
#